data_AF-A0A960R8J2-F1
#
_entry.id   AF-A0A960R8J2-F1
#
_cell.length_a   1.000
_cell.length_b   1.000
_cell.length_c   1.000
_cell.angle_alpha   90.00
_cell.angle_beta   90.00
_cell.angle_gamma   90.00
#
_symmetry.space_group_name_H-M   'P 1'
#
loop_
_entity.id
_entity.type
_entity.pdbx_description
1 polymer ?
#
loop_
_entity_poly.entity_id
_entity_poly.type
_entity_poly.pdbx_seq_one_letter_code
_entity_poly.pdbx_strand_id
1 'polypeptide(L)'
;DRFVDVLPWIVFPCLILYISGYGLPIALPILCFILLGSRTLYNSQGYIHHGFQMVSLILLAQTVVSLWALVKRPREAMGLRPATAITRHGRTWWDVLIRYSQLMIIASYMIPGVIKQFKSGGAWFLHSHYIGVQVVKTHRQNYYNNLEEEWAPEQLPPLANFMLEHKNWTRLLLGCGVGLQVIAFLGLYNRVTWLLFGLLFITFHYLNDIMFGLYFFHVEKLDWIFLVNLPFWCWWLWRRYAKKSPVALDAPAPVPGGAMA
;
A
#
# COMPACT_ATOMS: atom_id res chain seq x y z
N ASP A 1 -6.06 -32.47 8.47
CA ASP A 1 -5.68 -31.22 7.80
C ASP A 1 -4.19 -30.88 7.96
N ARG A 2 -3.29 -31.85 7.72
CA ARG A 2 -1.85 -31.73 8.08
C ARG A 2 -1.09 -30.61 7.33
N PHE A 3 -1.62 -30.14 6.21
CA PHE A 3 -0.99 -29.06 5.44
C PHE A 3 -1.09 -27.71 6.16
N VAL A 4 -2.25 -27.44 6.79
CA VAL A 4 -2.47 -26.20 7.56
C VAL A 4 -1.54 -26.16 8.76
N ASP A 5 -1.28 -27.31 9.39
CA ASP A 5 -0.40 -27.43 10.55
C ASP A 5 1.08 -27.15 10.21
N VAL A 6 1.49 -27.37 8.95
CA VAL A 6 2.88 -27.16 8.49
C VAL A 6 3.13 -25.73 7.99
N LEU A 7 2.10 -25.03 7.51
CA LEU A 7 2.23 -23.69 6.95
C LEU A 7 2.95 -22.68 7.88
N PRO A 8 2.63 -22.59 9.19
CA PRO A 8 3.34 -21.69 10.10
C PRO A 8 4.85 -21.95 10.13
N TRP A 9 5.27 -23.21 10.12
CA TRP A 9 6.67 -23.62 10.16
C TRP A 9 7.46 -23.25 8.90
N ILE A 10 6.76 -22.97 7.79
CA ILE A 10 7.38 -22.47 6.56
C ILE A 10 7.32 -20.95 6.50
N VAL A 11 6.15 -20.37 6.80
CA VAL A 11 5.90 -18.93 6.67
C VAL A 11 6.71 -18.12 7.68
N PHE A 12 6.77 -18.53 8.95
CA PHE A 12 7.48 -17.76 9.98
C PHE A 12 8.98 -17.63 9.69
N PRO A 13 9.74 -18.71 9.38
CA PRO A 13 11.14 -18.56 8.98
C PRO A 13 11.32 -17.69 7.74
N CYS A 14 10.45 -17.81 6.74
CA CYS A 14 10.53 -16.97 5.54
C CYS A 14 10.29 -15.48 5.86
N LEU A 15 9.37 -15.17 6.79
CA LEU A 15 9.15 -13.79 7.26
C LEU A 15 10.36 -13.26 8.03
N ILE A 16 11.00 -14.07 8.86
CA ILE A 16 12.24 -13.68 9.57
C ILE A 16 13.35 -13.39 8.56
N LEU A 17 13.54 -14.24 7.57
CA LEU A 17 14.50 -14.03 6.47
C LEU A 17 14.18 -12.75 5.69
N TYR A 18 12.91 -12.54 5.33
CA TYR A 18 12.46 -11.33 4.67
C TYR A 18 12.78 -10.07 5.50
N ILE A 19 12.33 -10.00 6.75
CA ILE A 19 12.51 -8.82 7.62
C ILE A 19 14.00 -8.55 7.88
N SER A 20 14.79 -9.60 8.13
CA SER A 20 16.24 -9.47 8.35
C SER A 20 17.00 -9.11 7.06
N GLY A 21 16.37 -9.25 5.90
CA GLY A 21 16.97 -8.94 4.60
C GLY A 21 17.93 -10.01 4.11
N TYR A 22 17.86 -11.24 4.62
CA TYR A 22 18.70 -12.36 4.22
C TYR A 22 17.89 -13.40 3.45
N GLY A 23 18.55 -14.15 2.55
CA GLY A 23 17.90 -15.25 1.82
C GLY A 23 16.69 -14.82 0.97
N LEU A 24 16.60 -13.55 0.56
CA LEU A 24 15.46 -12.99 -0.16
C LEU A 24 15.04 -13.79 -1.42
N PRO A 25 15.97 -14.28 -2.27
CA PRO A 25 15.60 -15.07 -3.45
C PRO A 25 14.93 -16.41 -3.14
N ILE A 26 14.95 -16.86 -1.88
CA ILE A 26 14.27 -18.08 -1.42
C ILE A 26 12.99 -17.70 -0.65
N ALA A 27 13.11 -16.78 0.31
CA ALA A 27 11.99 -16.37 1.16
C ALA A 27 10.85 -15.74 0.35
N LEU A 28 11.15 -14.84 -0.60
CA LEU A 28 10.13 -14.12 -1.38
C LEU A 28 9.30 -15.05 -2.28
N PRO A 29 9.89 -15.95 -3.11
CA PRO A 29 9.08 -16.89 -3.89
C PRO A 29 8.20 -17.80 -3.03
N ILE A 30 8.69 -18.29 -1.89
CA ILE A 30 7.90 -19.15 -1.00
C ILE A 30 6.70 -18.37 -0.43
N LEU A 31 6.94 -17.17 0.10
CA LEU A 31 5.86 -16.31 0.60
C LEU A 31 4.87 -15.95 -0.52
N CYS A 32 5.37 -15.63 -1.71
CA CYS A 32 4.56 -15.32 -2.88
C CYS A 32 3.66 -16.49 -3.28
N PHE A 33 4.24 -17.69 -3.37
CA PHE A 33 3.53 -18.89 -3.74
C PHE A 33 2.45 -19.26 -2.71
N ILE A 34 2.77 -19.22 -1.41
CA ILE A 34 1.81 -19.52 -0.35
C ILE A 34 0.67 -18.49 -0.36
N LEU A 35 0.98 -17.20 -0.50
CA LEU A 35 -0.05 -16.16 -0.54
C LEU A 35 -0.94 -16.31 -1.79
N LEU A 36 -0.35 -16.43 -2.97
CA LEU A 36 -1.12 -16.60 -4.21
C LEU A 36 -1.95 -17.89 -4.21
N GLY A 37 -1.36 -19.02 -3.79
CA GLY A 37 -2.03 -20.31 -3.72
C GLY A 37 -3.22 -20.28 -2.77
N SER A 38 -3.02 -19.77 -1.54
CA SER A 38 -4.11 -19.64 -0.56
C SER A 38 -5.23 -18.74 -1.06
N ARG A 39 -4.92 -17.57 -1.63
CA ARG A 39 -5.94 -16.64 -2.15
C ARG A 39 -6.65 -17.17 -3.39
N THR A 40 -5.95 -17.91 -4.24
CA THR A 40 -6.56 -18.60 -5.39
C THR A 40 -7.54 -19.67 -4.93
N LEU A 41 -7.18 -20.45 -3.90
CA LEU A 41 -8.06 -21.45 -3.30
C LEU A 41 -9.32 -20.79 -2.72
N TYR A 42 -9.18 -19.75 -1.91
CA TYR A 42 -10.34 -19.03 -1.38
C TYR A 42 -11.23 -18.44 -2.48
N ASN A 43 -10.62 -17.88 -3.53
CA ASN A 43 -11.37 -17.35 -4.67
C ASN A 43 -12.17 -18.44 -5.39
N SER A 44 -11.62 -19.66 -5.51
CA SER A 44 -12.35 -20.82 -6.08
C SER A 44 -13.56 -21.24 -5.25
N GLN A 45 -13.60 -20.89 -3.96
CA GLN A 45 -14.71 -21.13 -3.03
C GLN A 45 -15.71 -19.96 -2.96
N GLY A 46 -15.55 -18.94 -3.81
CA GLY A 46 -16.41 -17.75 -3.84
C GLY A 46 -15.93 -16.58 -2.96
N TYR A 47 -14.80 -16.72 -2.25
CA TYR A 47 -14.24 -15.66 -1.41
C TYR A 47 -13.16 -14.88 -2.15
N ILE A 48 -13.55 -13.77 -2.79
CA ILE A 48 -12.68 -13.04 -3.74
C ILE A 48 -11.53 -12.27 -3.04
N HIS A 49 -11.63 -12.00 -1.73
CA HIS A 49 -10.57 -11.39 -0.89
C HIS A 49 -9.78 -10.25 -1.55
N HIS A 50 -10.49 -9.30 -2.16
CA HIS A 50 -9.90 -8.19 -2.93
C HIS A 50 -8.79 -7.43 -2.19
N GLY A 51 -8.87 -7.32 -0.86
CA GLY A 51 -7.84 -6.65 -0.04
C GLY A 51 -6.43 -7.24 -0.11
N PHE A 52 -6.27 -8.49 -0.59
CA PHE A 52 -4.94 -9.13 -0.72
C PHE A 52 -4.34 -9.03 -2.13
N GLN A 53 -5.07 -8.52 -3.12
CA GLN A 53 -4.58 -8.44 -4.50
C GLN A 53 -3.34 -7.56 -4.60
N MET A 54 -3.33 -6.39 -3.95
CA MET A 54 -2.18 -5.49 -3.94
C MET A 54 -0.97 -6.09 -3.21
N VAL A 55 -1.19 -6.75 -2.07
CA VAL A 55 -0.13 -7.47 -1.33
C VAL A 55 0.52 -8.52 -2.23
N SER A 56 -0.30 -9.28 -2.96
CA SER A 56 0.16 -10.32 -3.87
C SER A 56 0.97 -9.75 -5.04
N LEU A 57 0.53 -8.63 -5.62
CA LEU A 57 1.26 -7.94 -6.70
C LEU A 57 2.62 -7.39 -6.23
N ILE A 58 2.68 -6.81 -5.03
CA ILE A 58 3.93 -6.34 -4.44
C ILE A 58 4.89 -7.50 -4.23
N LEU A 59 4.41 -8.58 -3.61
CA LEU A 59 5.22 -9.74 -3.30
C LEU A 59 5.72 -10.43 -4.57
N LEU A 60 4.88 -10.49 -5.60
CA LEU A 60 5.26 -10.98 -6.94
C LEU A 60 6.33 -10.10 -7.58
N ALA A 61 6.17 -8.77 -7.57
CA ALA A 61 7.18 -7.86 -8.11
C ALA A 61 8.53 -7.98 -7.38
N GLN A 62 8.50 -8.04 -6.05
CA GLN A 62 9.71 -8.27 -5.24
C GLN A 62 10.36 -9.62 -5.56
N THR A 63 9.56 -10.67 -5.75
CA THR A 63 10.01 -12.01 -6.13
C THR A 63 10.71 -11.98 -7.48
N VAL A 64 10.09 -11.39 -8.50
CA VAL A 64 10.64 -11.27 -9.86
C VAL A 64 11.97 -10.51 -9.83
N VAL A 65 12.04 -9.40 -9.11
CA VAL A 65 13.27 -8.60 -9.00
C VAL A 65 14.38 -9.37 -8.28
N SER A 66 14.04 -10.09 -7.21
CA SER A 66 14.99 -10.90 -6.44
C SER A 66 15.54 -12.08 -7.27
N LEU A 67 14.69 -12.78 -8.01
CA LEU A 67 15.11 -13.87 -8.90
C LEU A 67 15.90 -13.36 -10.10
N TRP A 68 15.49 -12.23 -10.70
CA TRP A 68 16.24 -11.60 -11.78
C TRP A 68 17.64 -11.19 -11.33
N ALA A 69 17.76 -10.65 -10.11
CA ALA A 69 19.05 -10.34 -9.49
C ALA A 69 19.91 -11.60 -9.27
N LEU A 70 19.31 -12.72 -8.86
CA LEU A 70 20.01 -13.99 -8.71
C LEU A 70 20.61 -14.47 -10.03
N VAL A 71 19.86 -14.38 -11.13
CA VAL A 71 20.30 -14.78 -12.48
C VAL A 71 21.40 -13.86 -13.00
N LYS A 72 21.23 -12.54 -12.87
CA LYS A 72 22.17 -11.57 -13.45
C LYS A 72 23.39 -11.30 -12.57
N ARG A 73 23.27 -11.47 -11.26
CA ARG A 73 24.27 -11.06 -10.26
C ARG A 73 24.27 -12.00 -9.04
N PRO A 74 24.58 -13.29 -9.22
CA PRO A 74 24.50 -14.27 -8.13
C PRO A 74 25.36 -13.89 -6.92
N ARG A 75 26.53 -13.26 -7.12
CA ARG A 75 27.39 -12.81 -6.01
C ARG A 75 26.80 -11.66 -5.18
N GLU A 76 25.93 -10.83 -5.76
CA GLU A 76 25.23 -9.74 -5.06
C GLU A 76 23.88 -10.19 -4.47
N ALA A 77 23.28 -11.21 -5.07
CA ALA A 77 21.92 -11.66 -4.78
C ALA A 77 21.86 -12.91 -3.89
N MET A 78 22.91 -13.75 -3.86
CA MET A 78 23.00 -14.85 -2.91
C MET A 78 22.99 -14.27 -1.50
N GLY A 79 22.02 -14.71 -0.69
CA GLY A 79 21.64 -14.17 0.61
C GLY A 79 22.68 -14.23 1.73
N LEU A 80 23.97 -14.22 1.39
CA LEU A 80 25.09 -13.96 2.29
C LEU A 80 25.31 -12.46 2.53
N ARG A 81 24.78 -11.60 1.66
CA ARG A 81 24.79 -10.15 1.88
C ARG A 81 23.43 -9.69 2.41
N PRO A 82 23.39 -8.92 3.50
CA PRO A 82 22.14 -8.33 3.98
C PRO A 82 21.57 -7.39 2.93
N ALA A 83 20.25 -7.22 2.91
CA ALA A 83 19.59 -6.29 2.00
C ALA A 83 19.99 -4.81 2.22
N THR A 84 20.66 -4.50 3.34
CA THR A 84 21.30 -3.20 3.62
C THR A 84 22.62 -3.00 2.89
N ALA A 85 23.21 -4.05 2.30
CA ALA A 85 24.45 -3.95 1.55
C ALA A 85 24.27 -3.06 0.32
N ILE A 86 25.24 -2.16 0.11
CA ILE A 86 25.25 -1.23 -1.02
C ILE A 86 25.57 -2.02 -2.30
N THR A 87 24.68 -1.93 -3.28
CA THR A 87 24.87 -2.45 -4.64
C THR A 87 25.88 -1.60 -5.42
N ARG A 88 26.37 -2.09 -6.56
CA ARG A 88 27.29 -1.34 -7.45
C ARG A 88 26.77 0.06 -7.85
N HIS A 89 25.46 0.28 -7.78
CA HIS A 89 24.80 1.53 -8.16
C HIS A 89 24.58 2.50 -6.97
N GLY A 90 25.21 2.24 -5.81
CA GLY A 90 25.10 3.10 -4.64
C GLY A 90 23.76 3.02 -3.91
N ARG A 91 22.93 2.01 -4.20
CA ARG A 91 21.62 1.78 -3.57
C ARG A 91 21.62 0.48 -2.79
N THR A 92 20.83 0.36 -1.74
CA THR A 92 20.62 -0.91 -1.04
C THR A 92 19.60 -1.79 -1.77
N TRP A 93 19.55 -3.09 -1.46
CA TRP A 93 18.48 -3.95 -1.96
C TRP A 93 17.10 -3.52 -1.41
N TRP A 94 17.05 -2.99 -0.20
CA TRP A 94 15.83 -2.42 0.35
C TRP A 94 15.31 -1.26 -0.49
N ASP A 95 16.17 -0.36 -0.96
CA ASP A 95 15.76 0.73 -1.85
C ASP A 95 15.13 0.20 -3.15
N VAL A 96 15.69 -0.87 -3.71
CA VAL A 96 15.15 -1.53 -4.91
C VAL A 96 13.79 -2.14 -4.61
N LEU A 97 13.66 -2.96 -3.57
CA LEU A 97 12.40 -3.61 -3.22
C LEU A 97 11.30 -2.61 -2.88
N ILE A 98 11.62 -1.57 -2.10
CA ILE A 98 10.69 -0.48 -1.77
C ILE A 98 10.22 0.21 -3.05
N ARG A 99 11.13 0.51 -3.99
CA ARG A 99 10.75 1.16 -5.25
C ARG A 99 9.79 0.30 -6.07
N TYR A 100 10.01 -1.01 -6.16
CA TYR A 100 9.09 -1.90 -6.86
C TYR A 100 7.76 -2.07 -6.12
N SER A 101 7.75 -2.06 -4.78
CA SER A 101 6.50 -2.00 -4.01
C SER A 101 5.70 -0.73 -4.35
N GLN A 102 6.35 0.43 -4.36
CA GLN A 102 5.72 1.70 -4.71
C GLN A 102 5.14 1.69 -6.14
N LEU A 103 5.90 1.13 -7.10
CA LEU A 103 5.42 0.98 -8.48
C LEU A 103 4.16 0.11 -8.55
N MET A 104 4.10 -1.00 -7.81
CA MET A 104 2.93 -1.87 -7.78
C MET A 104 1.73 -1.23 -7.09
N ILE A 105 1.93 -0.49 -6.00
CA ILE A 105 0.86 0.28 -5.34
C ILE A 105 0.26 1.28 -6.32
N ILE A 106 1.10 2.11 -6.94
CA ILE A 106 0.66 3.14 -7.89
C ILE A 106 -0.01 2.53 -9.11
N ALA A 107 0.53 1.44 -9.67
CA ALA A 107 -0.11 0.72 -10.76
C ALA A 107 -1.49 0.17 -10.36
N SER A 108 -1.61 -0.35 -9.13
CA SER A 108 -2.86 -0.89 -8.59
C SER A 108 -3.94 0.17 -8.38
N TYR A 109 -3.58 1.44 -8.17
CA TYR A 109 -4.54 2.54 -8.18
C TYR A 109 -4.84 3.05 -9.59
N MET A 110 -3.80 3.19 -10.42
CA MET A 110 -3.91 3.78 -11.75
C MET A 110 -4.73 2.91 -12.70
N ILE A 111 -4.48 1.60 -12.73
CA ILE A 111 -5.15 0.67 -13.64
C ILE A 111 -6.67 0.71 -13.46
N PRO A 112 -7.25 0.57 -12.24
CA PRO A 112 -8.68 0.73 -12.04
C PRO A 112 -9.21 2.12 -12.40
N GLY A 113 -8.47 3.19 -12.12
CA GLY A 113 -8.88 4.55 -12.50
C GLY A 113 -9.04 4.70 -14.01
N VAL A 114 -8.05 4.19 -14.75
CA VAL A 114 -8.02 4.20 -16.21
C VAL A 114 -9.08 3.26 -16.82
N ILE A 115 -9.17 2.02 -16.34
CA ILE A 115 -10.15 1.04 -16.84
C ILE A 115 -11.59 1.53 -16.63
N LYS A 116 -11.89 2.20 -15.52
CA LYS A 116 -13.22 2.80 -15.27
C LYS A 116 -13.59 3.79 -16.37
N GLN A 117 -12.65 4.61 -16.83
CA GLN A 117 -12.89 5.56 -17.91
C GLN A 117 -13.07 4.83 -19.25
N PHE A 118 -12.23 3.85 -19.58
CA PHE A 118 -12.38 3.08 -20.81
C PHE A 118 -13.70 2.32 -20.89
N LYS A 119 -14.08 1.62 -19.83
CA LYS A 119 -15.32 0.81 -19.80
C LYS A 119 -16.60 1.63 -19.81
N SER A 120 -16.52 2.90 -19.44
CA SER A 120 -17.66 3.83 -19.46
C SER A 120 -17.68 4.75 -20.68
N GLY A 121 -16.72 4.63 -21.62
CA GLY A 121 -16.58 5.60 -22.72
C GLY A 121 -16.28 7.02 -22.23
N GLY A 122 -15.60 7.17 -21.08
CA GLY A 122 -15.33 8.45 -20.42
C GLY A 122 -16.52 9.01 -19.62
N ALA A 123 -17.68 8.36 -19.63
CA ALA A 123 -18.88 8.84 -18.97
C ALA A 123 -18.96 8.47 -17.48
N TRP A 124 -17.93 7.82 -16.92
CA TRP A 124 -17.93 7.37 -15.52
C TRP A 124 -18.26 8.50 -14.56
N PHE A 125 -17.64 9.68 -14.74
CA PHE A 125 -17.89 10.84 -13.89
C PHE A 125 -19.34 11.31 -13.94
N LEU A 126 -19.97 11.31 -15.11
CA LEU A 126 -21.36 11.76 -15.29
C LEU A 126 -22.36 10.78 -14.65
N HIS A 127 -22.02 9.49 -14.66
CA HIS A 127 -22.89 8.41 -14.20
C HIS A 127 -22.54 7.83 -12.82
N SER A 128 -21.51 8.34 -12.15
CA SER A 128 -21.03 7.79 -10.87
C SER A 128 -22.07 7.82 -9.75
N HIS A 129 -23.03 8.76 -9.79
CA HIS A 129 -24.16 8.80 -8.85
C HIS A 129 -25.05 7.55 -8.89
N TYR A 130 -25.08 6.81 -10.01
CA TYR A 130 -25.78 5.53 -10.09
C TYR A 130 -25.14 4.41 -9.26
N ILE A 131 -23.95 4.61 -8.68
CA ILE A 131 -23.41 3.69 -7.67
C ILE A 131 -24.35 3.55 -6.48
N GLY A 132 -25.14 4.59 -6.14
CA GLY A 132 -26.18 4.48 -5.10
C GLY A 132 -27.15 3.33 -5.36
N VAL A 133 -27.50 3.05 -6.63
CA VAL A 133 -28.34 1.90 -7.01
C VAL A 133 -27.66 0.57 -6.70
N GLN A 134 -26.34 0.48 -6.85
CA GLN A 134 -25.59 -0.71 -6.47
C GLN A 134 -25.57 -0.90 -4.95
N VAL A 135 -25.48 0.18 -4.18
CA VAL A 135 -25.61 0.12 -2.71
C VAL A 135 -26.98 -0.40 -2.30
N VAL A 136 -28.07 0.10 -2.91
CA VAL A 136 -29.43 -0.41 -2.69
C VAL A 136 -29.52 -1.90 -3.05
N LYS A 137 -28.94 -2.30 -4.19
CA LYS A 137 -28.94 -3.70 -4.63
C LYS A 137 -28.24 -4.61 -3.63
N THR A 138 -27.04 -4.25 -3.18
CA THR A 138 -26.28 -5.02 -2.20
C THR A 138 -27.03 -5.10 -0.87
N HIS A 139 -27.60 -3.99 -0.40
CA HIS A 139 -28.40 -3.96 0.83
C HIS A 139 -29.60 -4.91 0.75
N ARG A 140 -30.37 -4.85 -0.35
CA ARG A 140 -31.54 -5.74 -0.55
C ARG A 140 -31.16 -7.20 -0.77
N GLN A 141 -29.95 -7.49 -1.25
CA GLN A 141 -29.48 -8.88 -1.37
C GLN A 141 -29.45 -9.57 0.00
N ASN A 142 -29.11 -8.85 1.08
CA ASN A 142 -29.15 -9.41 2.44
C ASN A 142 -30.58 -9.79 2.85
N TYR A 143 -31.56 -8.93 2.55
CA TYR A 143 -32.98 -9.25 2.75
C TYR A 143 -33.40 -10.51 1.99
N TYR A 144 -33.07 -10.60 0.69
CA TYR A 144 -33.48 -11.77 -0.10
C TYR A 144 -32.76 -13.06 0.32
N ASN A 145 -31.61 -12.97 0.99
CA ASN A 145 -30.91 -14.12 1.52
C ASN A 145 -31.47 -14.59 2.88
N ASN A 146 -31.81 -13.65 3.77
CA ASN A 146 -32.08 -13.95 5.19
C ASN A 146 -33.52 -13.61 5.65
N LEU A 147 -34.28 -12.85 4.86
CA LEU A 147 -35.62 -12.32 5.16
C LEU A 147 -35.71 -11.44 6.42
N GLU A 148 -34.59 -10.83 6.83
CA GLU A 148 -34.51 -9.94 7.99
C GLU A 148 -35.06 -8.54 7.66
N GLU A 149 -36.08 -8.08 8.38
CA GLU A 149 -36.81 -6.83 8.12
C GLU A 149 -35.92 -5.57 8.09
N GLU A 150 -34.77 -5.59 8.76
CA GLU A 150 -33.80 -4.47 8.76
C GLU A 150 -33.21 -4.17 7.37
N TRP A 151 -33.25 -5.15 6.45
CA TRP A 151 -32.76 -4.99 5.08
C TRP A 151 -33.89 -4.81 4.05
N ALA A 152 -35.14 -4.67 4.52
CA ALA A 152 -36.34 -4.70 3.69
C ALA A 152 -36.30 -3.64 2.56
N PRO A 153 -36.93 -3.89 1.41
CA PRO A 153 -36.87 -2.99 0.26
C PRO A 153 -37.30 -1.54 0.53
N GLU A 154 -38.18 -1.34 1.50
CA GLU A 154 -38.69 -0.04 1.95
C GLU A 154 -37.64 0.75 2.75
N GLN A 155 -36.66 0.08 3.35
CA GLN A 155 -35.58 0.69 4.11
C GLN A 155 -34.40 1.00 3.17
N LEU A 156 -34.36 2.23 2.65
CA LEU A 156 -33.21 2.67 1.86
C LEU A 156 -32.04 3.00 2.79
N PRO A 157 -30.81 2.51 2.49
CA PRO A 157 -29.62 2.97 3.19
C PRO A 157 -29.53 4.50 3.11
N PRO A 158 -29.36 5.23 4.23
CA PRO A 158 -29.31 6.69 4.21
C PRO A 158 -28.29 7.24 3.21
N LEU A 159 -27.15 6.55 3.09
CA LEU A 159 -26.13 6.90 2.13
C LEU A 159 -26.56 6.68 0.67
N ALA A 160 -27.24 5.56 0.37
CA ALA A 160 -27.73 5.32 -0.98
C ALA A 160 -28.77 6.37 -1.37
N ASN A 161 -29.64 6.76 -0.44
CA ASN A 161 -30.58 7.86 -0.65
C ASN A 161 -29.85 9.18 -0.92
N PHE A 162 -28.86 9.53 -0.09
CA PHE A 162 -28.02 10.71 -0.28
C PHE A 162 -27.36 10.72 -1.67
N MET A 163 -26.81 9.58 -2.12
CA MET A 163 -26.14 9.50 -3.41
C MET A 163 -27.08 9.72 -4.61
N LEU A 164 -28.35 9.30 -4.48
CA LEU A 164 -29.36 9.43 -5.52
C LEU A 164 -29.98 10.83 -5.54
N GLU A 165 -30.20 11.44 -4.38
CA GLU A 165 -30.76 12.78 -4.23
C GLU A 165 -29.72 13.87 -4.53
N HIS A 166 -28.46 13.70 -4.10
CA HIS A 166 -27.40 14.68 -4.21
C HIS A 166 -26.37 14.33 -5.29
N LYS A 167 -26.87 14.06 -6.51
CA LYS A 167 -26.06 13.55 -7.65
C LYS A 167 -24.77 14.32 -7.89
N ASN A 168 -24.79 15.65 -7.82
CA ASN A 168 -23.59 16.46 -8.08
C ASN A 168 -22.50 16.28 -7.01
N TRP A 169 -22.89 16.13 -5.74
CA TRP A 169 -21.95 15.83 -4.66
C TRP A 169 -21.34 14.45 -4.83
N THR A 170 -22.16 13.46 -5.18
CA THR A 170 -21.67 12.10 -5.45
C THR A 170 -20.70 12.08 -6.63
N ARG A 171 -21.03 12.80 -7.71
CA ARG A 171 -20.14 12.93 -8.86
C ARG A 171 -18.80 13.55 -8.49
N LEU A 172 -18.83 14.63 -7.71
CA LEU A 172 -17.62 15.31 -7.26
C LEU A 172 -16.76 14.37 -6.40
N LEU A 173 -17.31 13.79 -5.33
CA LEU A 173 -16.56 12.95 -4.39
C LEU A 173 -15.96 11.72 -5.08
N LEU A 174 -16.79 10.97 -5.80
CA LEU A 174 -16.34 9.77 -6.50
C LEU A 174 -15.42 10.10 -7.68
N GLY A 175 -15.69 11.23 -8.35
CA GLY A 175 -14.87 11.77 -9.42
C GLY A 175 -13.48 12.15 -8.95
N CYS A 176 -13.36 12.83 -7.80
CA CYS A 176 -12.07 13.12 -7.17
C CYS A 176 -11.31 11.83 -6.84
N GLY A 177 -12.00 10.80 -6.33
CA GLY A 177 -11.40 9.49 -6.08
C GLY A 177 -10.84 8.82 -7.35
N VAL A 178 -11.54 8.91 -8.48
CA VAL A 178 -11.05 8.38 -9.77
C VAL A 178 -9.96 9.28 -10.37
N GLY A 179 -10.08 10.60 -10.23
CA GLY A 179 -9.04 11.55 -10.61
C GLY A 179 -7.73 11.24 -9.90
N LEU A 180 -7.76 11.05 -8.57
CA LEU A 180 -6.63 10.64 -7.75
C LEU A 180 -5.98 9.35 -8.26
N GLN A 181 -6.78 8.34 -8.60
CA GLN A 181 -6.30 7.10 -9.19
C GLN A 181 -5.57 7.33 -10.53
N VAL A 182 -6.14 8.12 -11.44
CA VAL A 182 -5.56 8.38 -12.76
C VAL A 182 -4.24 9.14 -12.66
N ILE A 183 -4.13 10.13 -11.76
CA ILE A 183 -2.91 10.92 -11.58
C ILE A 183 -1.92 10.28 -10.59
N ALA A 184 -2.18 9.08 -10.09
CA ALA A 184 -1.37 8.38 -9.09
C ALA A 184 0.12 8.29 -9.46
N PHE A 185 0.45 8.20 -10.75
CA PHE A 185 1.83 8.13 -11.24
C PHE A 185 2.68 9.35 -10.84
N LEU A 186 2.06 10.52 -10.64
CA LEU A 186 2.75 11.71 -10.14
C LEU A 186 3.31 11.52 -8.73
N GLY A 187 2.69 10.62 -7.94
CA GLY A 187 3.22 10.19 -6.65
C GLY A 187 4.66 9.72 -6.77
N LEU A 188 5.05 9.05 -7.86
CA LEU A 188 6.36 8.41 -8.02
C LEU A 188 7.55 9.36 -8.22
N TYR A 189 7.31 10.68 -8.35
CA TYR A 189 8.33 11.67 -8.72
C TYR A 189 9.41 11.85 -7.64
N ASN A 190 9.02 12.08 -6.39
CA ASN A 190 9.95 12.23 -5.27
C ASN A 190 9.32 11.78 -3.94
N ARG A 191 10.09 11.89 -2.86
CA ARG A 191 9.66 11.42 -1.54
C ARG A 191 8.51 12.25 -0.93
N VAL A 192 8.44 13.54 -1.24
CA VAL A 192 7.34 14.41 -0.79
C VAL A 192 6.05 14.05 -1.51
N THR A 193 6.12 13.77 -2.82
CA THR A 193 4.95 13.32 -3.57
C THR A 193 4.49 11.93 -3.13
N TRP A 194 5.40 11.03 -2.71
CA TRP A 194 5.00 9.75 -2.06
C TRP A 194 4.20 9.99 -0.79
N LEU A 195 4.68 10.88 0.09
CA LEU A 195 3.97 11.21 1.32
C LEU A 195 2.58 11.77 1.02
N LEU A 196 2.50 12.77 0.13
CA LEU A 196 1.22 13.40 -0.23
C LEU A 196 0.22 12.39 -0.80
N PHE A 197 0.63 11.61 -1.81
CA PHE A 197 -0.26 10.62 -2.42
C PHE A 197 -0.60 9.47 -1.46
N GLY A 198 0.34 9.05 -0.61
CA GLY A 198 0.08 8.07 0.44
C GLY A 198 -1.02 8.54 1.39
N LEU A 199 -0.95 9.79 1.87
CA LEU A 199 -2.00 10.37 2.71
C LEU A 199 -3.33 10.49 1.96
N LEU A 200 -3.32 10.93 0.70
CA LEU A 200 -4.53 11.00 -0.13
C LEU A 200 -5.18 9.62 -0.33
N PHE A 201 -4.39 8.56 -0.53
CA PHE A 201 -4.93 7.20 -0.65
C PHE A 201 -5.47 6.66 0.67
N ILE A 202 -4.82 6.96 1.81
CA ILE A 202 -5.35 6.62 3.13
C ILE A 202 -6.70 7.32 3.36
N THR A 203 -6.78 8.62 3.06
CA THR A 203 -8.07 9.35 3.12
C THR A 203 -9.10 8.75 2.18
N PHE A 204 -8.70 8.38 0.96
CA PHE A 204 -9.58 7.72 0.00
C PHE A 204 -10.12 6.38 0.51
N HIS A 205 -9.31 5.57 1.20
CA HIS A 205 -9.78 4.32 1.83
C HIS A 205 -10.78 4.59 2.94
N TYR A 206 -10.52 5.57 3.80
CA TYR A 206 -11.45 5.94 4.86
C TYR A 206 -12.79 6.44 4.30
N LEU A 207 -12.75 7.24 3.23
CA LEU A 207 -13.96 7.67 2.53
C LEU A 207 -14.69 6.48 1.87
N ASN A 208 -13.98 5.52 1.27
CA ASN A 208 -14.62 4.32 0.73
C ASN A 208 -15.24 3.44 1.82
N ASP A 209 -14.64 3.37 3.00
CA ASP A 209 -15.20 2.63 4.13
C ASP A 209 -16.49 3.28 4.61
N ILE A 210 -16.48 4.60 4.83
CA ILE A 210 -17.70 5.35 5.17
C ILE A 210 -18.76 5.23 4.07
N MET A 211 -18.35 5.29 2.79
CA MET A 211 -19.28 5.34 1.68
C MET A 211 -19.78 3.97 1.20
N PHE A 212 -19.05 2.89 1.47
CA PHE A 212 -19.38 1.58 0.88
C PHE A 212 -19.33 0.45 1.90
N GLY A 213 -18.91 0.71 3.14
CA GLY A 213 -18.59 -0.33 4.12
C GLY A 213 -17.46 -1.23 3.64
N LEU A 214 -16.59 -0.71 2.76
CA LEU A 214 -15.50 -1.48 2.15
C LEU A 214 -14.16 -1.03 2.74
N TYR A 215 -13.80 -1.63 3.88
CA TYR A 215 -12.52 -1.38 4.50
C TYR A 215 -11.40 -2.26 3.91
N PHE A 216 -10.40 -1.64 3.27
CA PHE A 216 -9.23 -2.33 2.71
C PHE A 216 -7.99 -2.21 3.59
N PHE A 217 -8.07 -2.76 4.80
CA PHE A 217 -7.02 -2.68 5.83
C PHE A 217 -5.59 -2.97 5.34
N HIS A 218 -5.41 -4.05 4.57
CA HIS A 218 -4.08 -4.45 4.09
C HIS A 218 -3.52 -3.47 3.06
N VAL A 219 -4.37 -2.89 2.22
CA VAL A 219 -3.96 -1.89 1.22
C VAL A 219 -3.53 -0.61 1.91
N GLU A 220 -4.33 -0.12 2.85
CA GLU A 220 -4.00 1.08 3.63
C GLU A 220 -2.65 0.95 4.36
N LYS A 221 -2.39 -0.23 4.95
CA LYS A 221 -1.09 -0.53 5.59
C LYS A 221 0.08 -0.45 4.62
N LEU A 222 -0.09 -0.88 3.37
CA LEU A 222 0.95 -0.79 2.36
C LEU A 222 1.25 0.68 2.02
N ASP A 223 0.24 1.54 1.97
CA ASP A 223 0.42 2.98 1.78
C ASP A 223 1.19 3.61 2.94
N TRP A 224 0.85 3.25 4.19
CA TRP A 224 1.61 3.69 5.38
C TRP A 224 3.09 3.28 5.32
N ILE A 225 3.37 2.04 4.93
CA ILE A 225 4.73 1.49 4.91
C ILE A 225 5.54 2.07 3.74
N PHE A 226 5.02 2.00 2.52
CA PHE A 226 5.82 2.24 1.30
C PHE A 226 5.66 3.64 0.71
N LEU A 227 4.52 4.31 0.89
CA LEU A 227 4.31 5.67 0.37
C LEU A 227 4.58 6.72 1.46
N VAL A 228 3.88 6.64 2.58
CA VAL A 228 4.08 7.58 3.70
C VAL A 228 5.48 7.41 4.29
N ASN A 229 5.92 6.16 4.50
CA ASN A 229 7.24 5.85 5.05
C ASN A 229 7.49 6.59 6.38
N LEU A 230 6.60 6.39 7.35
CA LEU A 230 6.67 7.04 8.66
C LEU A 230 8.05 6.96 9.33
N PRO A 231 8.75 5.80 9.34
CA PRO A 231 10.06 5.71 10.00
C PRO A 231 11.08 6.73 9.45
N PHE A 232 11.08 6.96 8.14
CA PHE A 232 11.97 7.93 7.53
C PHE A 232 11.69 9.36 8.02
N TRP A 233 10.43 9.77 8.08
CA TRP A 233 10.07 11.14 8.47
C TRP A 233 10.35 11.39 9.95
N CYS A 234 10.05 10.42 10.81
CA CYS A 234 10.40 10.48 12.23
C CYS A 234 11.91 10.65 12.42
N TRP A 235 12.72 9.81 11.75
CA TRP A 235 14.18 9.92 11.78
C TRP A 235 14.69 11.26 11.24
N TRP A 236 14.15 11.73 10.13
CA TRP A 236 14.55 12.98 9.50
C TRP A 236 14.25 14.20 10.39
N LEU A 237 13.05 14.25 10.98
CA LEU A 237 12.66 15.28 11.94
C LEU A 237 13.60 15.24 13.15
N TRP A 238 13.81 14.06 13.75
CA TRP A 238 14.71 13.92 14.89
C TRP A 238 16.11 14.44 14.60
N ARG A 239 16.73 14.08 13.46
CA ARG A 239 18.06 14.60 13.10
C ARG A 239 18.08 16.11 12.89
N ARG A 240 17.00 16.71 12.38
CA ARG A 240 16.89 18.16 12.24
C ARG A 240 16.81 18.86 13.60
N TYR A 241 16.10 18.29 14.57
CA TYR A 241 16.06 18.84 15.93
C TYR A 241 17.38 18.62 16.67
N ALA A 242 17.97 17.42 16.59
CA ALA A 242 19.23 17.10 17.26
C ALA A 242 20.41 17.98 16.79
N LYS A 243 20.44 18.38 15.52
CA LYS A 243 21.45 19.33 14.98
C LYS A 243 21.24 20.78 15.43
N LYS A 244 20.04 21.14 15.90
CA LYS A 244 19.72 22.48 16.37
C LYS A 244 19.99 22.68 17.86
N SER A 245 20.26 21.62 18.63
CA SER A 245 20.74 21.74 20.00
C SER A 245 22.18 22.28 19.96
N PRO A 246 22.43 23.53 20.38
CA PRO A 246 23.76 24.04 20.47
C PRO A 246 24.46 23.32 21.62
N VAL A 247 25.57 22.64 21.34
CA VAL A 247 26.64 22.53 22.34
C VAL A 247 27.22 23.94 22.45
N ALA A 248 26.57 24.77 23.26
CA ALA A 248 27.04 26.09 23.64
C ALA A 248 26.87 26.22 25.15
N LEU A 249 27.63 25.43 25.89
CA LEU A 249 28.07 25.76 27.24
C LEU A 249 29.52 25.26 27.36
N ASP A 250 30.42 26.21 27.61
CA ASP A 250 31.75 26.01 28.20
C ASP A 250 32.92 25.55 27.30
N ALA A 251 33.19 26.26 26.19
CA ALA A 251 34.57 26.40 25.76
C ALA A 251 35.15 27.67 26.44
N PRO A 252 35.99 27.54 27.49
CA PRO A 252 36.64 28.71 28.08
C PRO A 252 37.49 29.42 27.01
N ALA A 253 37.43 30.76 27.04
CA ALA A 253 38.18 31.60 26.12
C ALA A 253 39.68 31.23 26.15
N PRO A 254 40.37 31.21 24.99
CA PRO A 254 41.81 30.97 24.96
C PRO A 254 42.52 32.01 25.82
N VAL A 255 43.27 31.54 26.82
CA VAL A 255 44.11 32.39 27.67
C VAL A 255 45.14 33.08 26.74
N PRO A 256 45.23 34.43 26.73
CA PRO A 256 46.21 35.12 25.92
C PRO A 256 47.62 34.69 26.34
N GLY A 257 48.41 34.25 25.36
CA GLY A 257 49.73 33.68 25.55
C GLY A 257 50.63 34.53 26.44
N GLY A 258 51.23 33.87 27.43
CA GLY A 258 52.42 34.37 28.10
C GLY A 258 53.53 34.52 27.07
N ALA A 259 53.97 35.76 26.86
CA ALA A 259 55.26 36.03 26.27
C ALA A 259 56.33 35.48 27.22
N MET A 260 57.07 34.45 26.79
CA MET A 260 58.35 34.12 27.40
C MET A 260 59.46 34.73 26.54
N ALA A 261 60.25 35.56 27.23
CA ALA A 261 61.53 36.11 26.82
C ALA A 261 62.63 35.04 26.80
#